data_AF-A0A1Q5B9N6-F1
#
_entry.id   AF-A0A1Q5B9N6-F1
#
_cell.length_a   1.000
_cell.length_b   1.000
_cell.length_c   1.000
_cell.angle_alpha   90.00
_cell.angle_beta   90.00
_cell.angle_gamma   90.00
#
_symmetry.space_group_name_H-M   'P 1'
#
loop_
_entity.id
_entity.type
_entity.pdbx_description
1 polymer ?
#
loop_
_entity_poly.entity_id
_entity_poly.type
_entity_poly.pdbx_seq_one_letter_code
_entity_poly.pdbx_strand_id
1 'polypeptide(L)'
;MDDGILDEAYQRLHRTGPEFEGWLSNHGPMAVEAMVRHGHGARVHRWLDNYLRQLDERPRGLRPIDDWRTALGDPKRAGDWLAHFDREVRERPWREVLGTWWPRLLPGIAAGATHGVIRVGHAVRVLHADGVNRERLAELGQALGYWAARWQPVPGAGPLTGRSGVVAALAGVPRIPEQSGGIRERLSRLPDVPDWPGAVAALRPPDGPAEAERTLTELVHRAGLDYLRFGHGNPVMLVHAVTAPTAVLRTLPALDPALWAPSVAAAWSATAAVTSVYAPPAAAAPPAVTPVGPAEVFARAARHGDAHVVKLADAVLDAHAATGDARVLVAAGYAGQLI
;
A
#
# COMPACT_ATOMS: atom_id res chain seq x y z
N MET A 1 0.73 -27.22 4.17
CA MET A 1 2.18 -27.24 3.91
C MET A 1 2.52 -26.11 2.93
N ASP A 2 2.07 -24.88 3.20
CA ASP A 2 2.22 -23.73 2.30
C ASP A 2 3.23 -22.69 2.82
N ASP A 3 3.61 -22.75 4.11
CA ASP A 3 4.58 -21.81 4.71
C ASP A 3 5.93 -21.78 4.00
N GLY A 4 6.43 -22.94 3.55
CA GLY A 4 7.71 -23.03 2.85
C GLY A 4 7.72 -22.33 1.49
N ILE A 5 6.57 -22.24 0.80
CA ILE A 5 6.47 -21.60 -0.51
C ILE A 5 6.70 -20.10 -0.39
N LEU A 6 6.09 -19.46 0.62
CA LEU A 6 6.23 -18.02 0.85
C LEU A 6 7.67 -17.67 1.26
N ASP A 7 8.24 -18.46 2.18
CA ASP A 7 9.61 -18.23 2.65
C ASP A 7 10.65 -18.41 1.52
N GLU A 8 10.50 -19.43 0.67
CA GLU A 8 11.35 -19.59 -0.53
C GLU A 8 11.17 -18.42 -1.52
N ALA A 9 9.93 -17.97 -1.73
CA ALA A 9 9.65 -16.84 -2.60
C ALA A 9 10.34 -15.56 -2.09
N TYR A 10 10.31 -15.31 -0.78
CA TYR A 10 11.05 -14.21 -0.15
C TYR A 10 12.56 -14.34 -0.35
N GLN A 11 13.16 -15.52 -0.12
CA GLN A 11 14.59 -15.72 -0.35
C GLN A 11 15.03 -15.36 -1.78
N ARG A 12 14.17 -15.64 -2.77
CA ARG A 12 14.42 -15.30 -4.17
C ARG A 12 14.25 -13.79 -4.43
N LEU A 13 13.18 -13.19 -3.92
CA LEU A 13 12.87 -11.78 -4.09
C LEU A 13 13.87 -10.85 -3.39
N HIS A 14 14.39 -11.24 -2.22
CA HIS A 14 15.35 -10.43 -1.45
C HIS A 14 16.73 -10.31 -2.10
N ARG A 15 16.98 -11.05 -3.18
CA ARG A 15 18.17 -10.92 -4.03
C ARG A 15 18.04 -9.79 -5.07
N THR A 16 16.85 -9.22 -5.22
CA THR A 16 16.53 -8.17 -6.20
C THR A 16 16.30 -6.82 -5.52
N GLY A 17 16.26 -5.76 -6.32
CA GLY A 17 15.94 -4.42 -5.84
C GLY A 17 14.48 -4.29 -5.38
N PRO A 18 14.17 -3.29 -4.53
CA PRO A 18 12.80 -2.90 -4.25
C PRO A 18 12.14 -2.22 -5.45
N GLU A 19 12.92 -1.90 -6.49
CA GLU A 19 12.50 -1.27 -7.74
C GLU A 19 13.30 -1.83 -8.91
N PHE A 20 12.77 -1.65 -10.12
CA PHE A 20 13.37 -2.04 -11.38
C PHE A 20 13.03 -1.01 -12.47
N GLU A 21 13.77 -1.00 -13.58
CA GLU A 21 13.61 -0.02 -14.68
C GLU A 21 13.61 1.44 -14.17
N GLY A 22 14.49 1.71 -13.18
CA GLY A 22 14.69 3.03 -12.57
C GLY A 22 13.63 3.47 -11.55
N TRP A 23 12.35 3.19 -11.79
CA TRP A 23 11.25 3.71 -10.95
C TRP A 23 10.06 2.77 -10.73
N LEU A 24 10.01 1.59 -11.35
CA LEU A 24 8.92 0.64 -11.17
C LEU A 24 9.10 -0.15 -9.87
N SER A 25 8.07 -0.21 -9.04
CA SER A 25 8.15 -0.88 -7.74
C SER A 25 8.08 -2.40 -7.86
N ASN A 26 8.94 -3.10 -7.14
CA ASN A 26 8.87 -4.56 -7.02
C ASN A 26 7.62 -4.96 -6.21
N HIS A 27 6.63 -5.51 -6.89
CA HIS A 27 5.36 -5.98 -6.33
C HIS A 27 5.40 -7.42 -5.82
N GLY A 28 6.46 -8.17 -6.16
CA GLY A 28 6.61 -9.60 -5.90
C GLY A 28 6.19 -10.03 -4.50
N PRO A 29 6.77 -9.44 -3.43
CA PRO A 29 6.49 -9.85 -2.06
C PRO A 29 5.00 -9.77 -1.67
N MET A 30 4.31 -8.71 -2.08
CA MET A 30 2.89 -8.50 -1.79
C MET A 30 2.01 -9.47 -2.58
N ALA A 31 2.37 -9.74 -3.85
CA ALA A 31 1.61 -10.64 -4.71
C ALA A 31 1.74 -12.11 -4.27
N VAL A 32 2.95 -12.56 -3.94
CA VAL A 32 3.18 -13.95 -3.49
C VAL A 32 2.55 -14.20 -2.12
N GLU A 33 2.64 -13.24 -1.20
CA GLU A 33 1.97 -13.33 0.11
C GLU A 33 0.45 -13.46 -0.06
N ALA A 34 -0.17 -12.61 -0.89
CA ALA A 34 -1.59 -12.69 -1.15
C ALA A 34 -1.98 -14.04 -1.80
N MET A 35 -1.21 -14.51 -2.79
CA MET A 35 -1.48 -15.79 -3.44
C MET A 35 -1.40 -16.97 -2.47
N VAL A 36 -0.37 -17.03 -1.63
CA VAL A 36 -0.25 -18.10 -0.62
C VAL A 36 -1.40 -18.04 0.38
N ARG A 37 -1.71 -16.84 0.89
CA ARG A 37 -2.76 -16.66 1.91
C ARG A 37 -4.14 -17.12 1.44
N HIS A 38 -4.44 -16.96 0.15
CA HIS A 38 -5.71 -17.38 -0.44
C HIS A 38 -5.65 -18.78 -1.08
N GLY A 39 -4.68 -19.62 -0.70
CA GLY A 39 -4.62 -21.03 -1.11
C GLY A 39 -4.14 -21.27 -2.54
N HIS A 40 -3.44 -20.29 -3.14
CA HIS A 40 -2.90 -20.37 -4.50
C HIS A 40 -1.37 -20.52 -4.53
N GLY A 41 -0.77 -21.06 -3.47
CA GLY A 41 0.68 -21.31 -3.36
C GLY A 41 1.27 -22.09 -4.53
N ALA A 42 0.53 -23.08 -5.07
CA ALA A 42 0.96 -23.88 -6.23
C ALA A 42 1.26 -23.06 -7.51
N ARG A 43 0.80 -21.81 -7.60
CA ARG A 43 1.07 -20.90 -8.73
C ARG A 43 2.32 -20.05 -8.54
N VAL A 44 2.80 -19.93 -7.30
CA VAL A 44 3.82 -18.95 -6.90
C VAL A 44 5.13 -19.15 -7.64
N HIS A 45 5.70 -20.37 -7.66
CA HIS A 45 7.01 -20.58 -8.29
C HIS A 45 6.98 -20.23 -9.78
N ARG A 46 5.97 -20.71 -10.53
CA ARG A 46 5.82 -20.38 -11.97
C ARG A 46 5.62 -18.89 -12.20
N TRP A 47 4.80 -18.24 -11.38
CA TRP A 47 4.60 -16.80 -11.47
C TRP A 47 5.92 -16.04 -11.21
N LEU A 48 6.64 -16.46 -10.18
CA LEU A 48 7.88 -15.85 -9.74
C LEU A 48 9.02 -16.06 -10.76
N ASP A 49 9.12 -17.22 -11.40
CA ASP A 49 10.10 -17.48 -12.47
C ASP A 49 9.96 -16.48 -13.63
N ASN A 50 8.73 -16.04 -13.92
CA ASN A 50 8.47 -15.01 -14.91
C ASN A 50 8.74 -13.61 -14.36
N TYR A 51 8.26 -13.34 -13.15
CA TYR A 51 8.35 -12.03 -12.52
C TYR A 51 9.79 -11.62 -12.21
N LEU A 52 10.69 -12.54 -11.85
CA LEU A 52 12.08 -12.21 -11.55
C LEU A 52 12.88 -11.74 -12.77
N ARG A 53 12.47 -12.07 -14.00
CA ARG A 53 13.23 -11.73 -15.22
C ARG A 53 13.25 -10.24 -15.56
N GLN A 54 12.32 -9.47 -14.99
CA GLN A 54 12.23 -8.01 -15.17
C GLN A 54 12.84 -7.24 -13.99
N LEU A 55 13.24 -7.92 -12.91
CA LEU A 55 13.71 -7.23 -11.72
C LEU A 55 15.19 -6.90 -11.83
N ASP A 56 15.53 -5.68 -11.43
CA ASP A 56 16.92 -5.23 -11.32
C ASP A 56 17.61 -5.87 -10.11
N GLU A 57 18.95 -5.88 -10.18
CA GLU A 57 19.79 -6.31 -9.07
C GLU A 57 19.54 -5.45 -7.81
N ARG A 58 19.78 -6.05 -6.65
CA ARG A 58 19.69 -5.32 -5.38
C ARG A 58 20.69 -4.14 -5.38
N PRO A 59 20.27 -2.91 -5.03
CA PRO A 59 21.16 -1.76 -5.00
C PRO A 59 22.26 -1.95 -3.96
N ARG A 60 23.50 -1.61 -4.33
CA ARG A 60 24.64 -1.64 -3.41
C ARG A 60 24.57 -0.46 -2.43
N GLY A 61 24.97 -0.72 -1.19
CA GLY A 61 25.17 0.35 -0.22
C GLY A 61 26.38 1.20 -0.58
N LEU A 62 26.30 2.49 -0.27
CA LEU A 62 27.40 3.46 -0.38
C LEU A 62 28.13 3.59 0.96
N ARG A 63 27.37 3.73 2.06
CA ARG A 63 27.89 3.91 3.43
C ARG A 63 26.78 3.73 4.48
N PRO A 64 27.11 3.36 5.73
CA PRO A 64 26.12 3.26 6.80
C PRO A 64 25.20 4.48 6.98
N ILE A 65 23.99 4.23 7.49
CA ILE A 65 23.05 5.29 7.90
C ILE A 65 23.35 5.66 9.35
N ASP A 66 24.16 6.72 9.54
CA ASP A 66 24.52 7.23 10.87
C ASP A 66 23.57 8.37 11.31
N ASP A 67 23.24 9.29 10.38
CA ASP A 67 22.17 10.26 10.54
C ASP A 67 21.02 9.93 9.58
N TRP A 68 19.95 9.37 10.14
CA TRP A 68 18.79 8.97 9.37
C TRP A 68 18.03 10.14 8.75
N ARG A 69 18.03 11.33 9.39
CA ARG A 69 17.24 12.47 8.92
C ARG A 69 17.77 12.99 7.59
N THR A 70 19.08 13.12 7.48
CA THR A 70 19.74 13.56 6.25
C THR A 70 19.66 12.51 5.13
N ALA A 71 19.54 11.21 5.47
CA ALA A 71 19.45 10.14 4.49
C ALA A 71 18.02 9.83 4.01
N LEU A 72 17.01 10.31 4.72
CA LEU A 72 15.61 9.98 4.45
C LEU A 72 15.15 10.59 3.12
N GLY A 73 14.54 9.77 2.27
CA GLY A 73 14.04 10.21 0.97
C GLY A 73 15.10 10.40 -0.12
N ASP A 74 16.35 10.00 0.11
CA ASP A 74 17.38 9.98 -0.94
C ASP A 74 17.43 8.59 -1.62
N PRO A 75 16.95 8.46 -2.88
CA PRO A 75 16.97 7.18 -3.60
C PRO A 75 18.37 6.59 -3.78
N LYS A 76 19.41 7.42 -3.80
CA LYS A 76 20.80 6.94 -3.93
C LYS A 76 21.25 6.15 -2.72
N ARG A 77 20.57 6.33 -1.58
CA ARG A 77 20.83 5.62 -0.32
C ARG A 77 19.99 4.34 -0.19
N ALA A 78 19.29 3.89 -1.24
CA ALA A 78 18.42 2.70 -1.16
C ALA A 78 19.14 1.46 -0.60
N GLY A 79 20.33 1.13 -1.12
CA GLY A 79 21.13 0.01 -0.59
C GLY A 79 21.50 0.15 0.88
N ASP A 80 21.76 1.39 1.34
CA ASP A 80 22.10 1.70 2.73
C ASP A 80 20.89 1.53 3.66
N TRP A 81 19.71 1.98 3.22
CA TRP A 81 18.46 1.78 3.94
C TRP A 81 18.09 0.30 4.06
N LEU A 82 18.26 -0.49 2.99
CA LEU A 82 18.03 -1.93 3.04
C LEU A 82 18.98 -2.61 4.03
N ALA A 83 20.27 -2.24 4.03
CA ALA A 83 21.24 -2.79 4.98
C ALA A 83 20.98 -2.35 6.43
N HIS A 84 20.53 -1.10 6.63
CA HIS A 84 20.17 -0.57 7.94
C HIS A 84 19.02 -1.36 8.56
N PHE A 85 17.90 -1.51 7.85
CA PHE A 85 16.74 -2.21 8.40
C PHE A 85 16.93 -3.71 8.51
N ASP A 86 17.71 -4.32 7.62
CA ASP A 86 18.14 -5.71 7.72
C ASP A 86 18.95 -5.99 9.01
N ARG A 87 19.70 -4.99 9.51
CA ARG A 87 20.35 -5.07 10.82
C ARG A 87 19.35 -4.83 11.96
N GLU A 88 18.55 -3.76 11.89
CA GLU A 88 17.59 -3.40 12.95
C GLU A 88 16.65 -4.57 13.30
N VAL A 89 16.08 -5.25 12.30
CA VAL A 89 15.12 -6.35 12.53
C VAL A 89 15.77 -7.64 13.01
N ARG A 90 17.11 -7.78 12.92
CA ARG A 90 17.84 -8.91 13.50
C ARG A 90 18.27 -8.66 14.94
N GLU A 91 18.55 -7.41 15.28
CA GLU A 91 19.09 -7.03 16.58
C GLU A 91 17.99 -6.67 17.59
N ARG A 92 16.80 -6.28 17.11
CA ARG A 92 15.70 -5.80 17.95
C ARG A 92 14.38 -6.50 17.63
N PRO A 93 13.46 -6.62 18.60
CA PRO A 93 12.11 -7.11 18.34
C PRO A 93 11.43 -6.29 17.25
N TRP A 94 10.84 -6.95 16.25
CA TRP A 94 10.28 -6.28 15.07
C TRP A 94 9.20 -5.24 15.39
N ARG A 95 8.41 -5.46 16.46
CA ARG A 95 7.40 -4.49 16.93
C ARG A 95 8.03 -3.21 17.46
N GLU A 96 9.18 -3.29 18.11
CA GLU A 96 9.91 -2.09 18.56
C GLU A 96 10.51 -1.33 17.39
N VAL A 97 11.06 -2.03 16.40
CA VAL A 97 11.55 -1.42 15.15
C VAL A 97 10.40 -0.72 14.43
N LEU A 98 9.27 -1.40 14.27
CA LEU A 98 8.08 -0.84 13.65
C LEU A 98 7.57 0.38 14.43
N GLY A 99 7.37 0.27 15.75
CA GLY A 99 6.91 1.40 16.58
C GLY A 99 7.85 2.61 16.55
N THR A 100 9.16 2.37 16.41
CA THR A 100 10.17 3.43 16.28
C THR A 100 10.07 4.16 14.94
N TRP A 101 9.90 3.41 13.85
CA TRP A 101 10.02 3.93 12.49
C TRP A 101 8.71 4.33 11.85
N TRP A 102 7.60 3.70 12.24
CA TRP A 102 6.26 3.99 11.73
C TRP A 102 5.93 5.49 11.78
N PRO A 103 5.96 6.19 12.93
CA PRO A 103 5.66 7.62 12.98
C PRO A 103 6.65 8.49 12.18
N ARG A 104 7.89 8.03 11.96
CA ARG A 104 8.89 8.75 11.15
C ARG A 104 8.60 8.64 9.65
N LEU A 105 8.06 7.50 9.23
CA LEU A 105 7.78 7.20 7.83
C LEU A 105 6.38 7.62 7.39
N LEU A 106 5.40 7.67 8.31
CA LEU A 106 4.02 8.05 8.04
C LEU A 106 3.85 9.34 7.22
N PRO A 107 4.59 10.45 7.46
CA PRO A 107 4.44 11.65 6.65
C PRO A 107 4.73 11.40 5.15
N GLY A 108 5.60 10.43 4.86
CA GLY A 108 5.98 10.04 3.50
C GLY A 108 5.19 8.87 2.94
N ILE A 109 3.98 8.63 3.42
CA ILE A 109 3.16 7.46 3.06
C ILE A 109 2.84 7.35 1.56
N ALA A 110 2.71 8.46 0.83
CA ALA A 110 2.42 8.43 -0.61
C ALA A 110 3.65 8.21 -1.50
N ALA A 111 4.85 8.27 -0.92
CA ALA A 111 6.10 8.08 -1.64
C ALA A 111 6.17 6.73 -2.35
N GLY A 112 6.80 6.71 -3.53
CA GLY A 112 6.89 5.51 -4.36
C GLY A 112 5.51 4.90 -4.61
N ALA A 113 4.47 5.71 -4.80
CA ALA A 113 3.09 5.25 -4.97
C ALA A 113 2.62 4.32 -3.85
N THR A 114 2.82 4.74 -2.59
CA THR A 114 2.40 4.02 -1.38
C THR A 114 3.00 2.62 -1.19
N HIS A 115 3.93 2.18 -2.04
CA HIS A 115 4.45 0.82 -1.98
C HIS A 115 5.16 0.48 -0.68
N GLY A 116 5.85 1.45 -0.06
CA GLY A 116 6.50 1.25 1.23
C GLY A 116 5.51 0.78 2.30
N VAL A 117 4.43 1.53 2.53
CA VAL A 117 3.43 1.17 3.54
C VAL A 117 2.66 -0.10 3.15
N ILE A 118 2.37 -0.29 1.85
CA ILE A 118 1.68 -1.51 1.39
C ILE A 118 2.54 -2.74 1.73
N ARG A 119 3.82 -2.71 1.35
CA ARG A 119 4.76 -3.80 1.60
C ARG A 119 4.92 -4.07 3.11
N VAL A 120 4.97 -3.03 3.94
CA VAL A 120 4.98 -3.19 5.41
C VAL A 120 3.72 -3.87 5.91
N GLY A 121 2.53 -3.47 5.45
CA GLY A 121 1.26 -4.08 5.88
C GLY A 121 1.16 -5.57 5.52
N HIS A 122 1.66 -5.98 4.36
CA HIS A 122 1.77 -7.40 4.00
C HIS A 122 2.76 -8.14 4.90
N ALA A 123 3.96 -7.57 5.14
CA ALA A 123 4.95 -8.18 6.02
C ALA A 123 4.45 -8.34 7.47
N VAL A 124 3.79 -7.31 8.01
CA VAL A 124 3.21 -7.32 9.36
C VAL A 124 2.09 -8.35 9.47
N ARG A 125 1.23 -8.47 8.46
CA ARG A 125 0.17 -9.49 8.43
C ARG A 125 0.76 -10.90 8.57
N VAL A 126 1.81 -11.21 7.81
CA VAL A 126 2.49 -12.52 7.87
C VAL A 126 3.15 -12.75 9.23
N LEU A 127 3.91 -11.76 9.74
CA LEU A 127 4.56 -11.87 11.05
C LEU A 127 3.55 -12.08 12.18
N HIS A 128 2.35 -11.51 12.06
CA HIS A 128 1.30 -11.63 13.06
C HIS A 128 0.52 -12.95 12.95
N ALA A 129 0.13 -13.34 11.73
CA ALA A 129 -0.78 -14.48 11.52
C ALA A 129 -0.05 -15.81 11.42
N ASP A 130 1.12 -15.82 10.78
CA ASP A 130 1.78 -17.06 10.33
C ASP A 130 3.06 -17.32 11.16
N GLY A 131 3.52 -16.35 11.93
CA GLY A 131 4.65 -16.47 12.86
C GLY A 131 5.95 -15.87 12.33
N VAL A 132 6.93 -15.78 13.23
CA VAL A 132 8.21 -15.09 13.01
C VAL A 132 9.29 -16.08 12.57
N ASN A 133 9.95 -15.78 11.45
CA ASN A 133 11.18 -16.45 11.02
C ASN A 133 12.13 -15.43 10.34
N ARG A 134 13.28 -15.90 9.88
CA ARG A 134 14.32 -15.04 9.30
C ARG A 134 13.86 -14.36 8.02
N GLU A 135 13.19 -15.08 7.13
CA GLU A 135 12.71 -14.62 5.83
C GLU A 135 11.64 -13.54 5.99
N ARG A 136 10.68 -13.75 6.89
CA ARG A 136 9.57 -12.82 7.17
C ARG A 136 10.05 -11.54 7.86
N LEU A 137 11.03 -11.66 8.78
CA LEU A 137 11.69 -10.49 9.36
C LEU A 137 12.48 -9.70 8.31
N ALA A 138 13.21 -10.40 7.44
CA ALA A 138 13.93 -9.77 6.34
C ALA A 138 12.97 -9.01 5.43
N GLU A 139 11.79 -9.55 5.12
CA GLU A 139 10.79 -8.86 4.31
C GLU A 139 10.30 -7.56 4.96
N LEU A 140 10.04 -7.53 6.27
CA LEU A 140 9.74 -6.29 6.98
C LEU A 140 10.90 -5.28 6.85
N GLY A 141 12.15 -5.75 6.98
CA GLY A 141 13.32 -4.91 6.80
C GLY A 141 13.43 -4.32 5.39
N GLN A 142 13.16 -5.12 4.36
CA GLN A 142 13.11 -4.66 2.97
C GLN A 142 12.03 -3.61 2.76
N ALA A 143 10.84 -3.82 3.34
CA ALA A 143 9.71 -2.91 3.23
C ALA A 143 9.98 -1.55 3.86
N LEU A 144 10.51 -1.54 5.09
CA LEU A 144 10.90 -0.32 5.80
C LEU A 144 12.03 0.43 5.09
N GLY A 145 13.04 -0.30 4.62
CA GLY A 145 14.15 0.29 3.87
C GLY A 145 13.72 0.93 2.56
N TYR A 146 12.80 0.28 1.84
CA TYR A 146 12.23 0.88 0.64
C TYR A 146 11.45 2.16 0.93
N TRP A 147 10.60 2.12 1.97
CA TRP A 147 9.82 3.29 2.37
C TRP A 147 10.73 4.46 2.75
N ALA A 148 11.77 4.22 3.54
CA ALA A 148 12.73 5.24 3.94
C ALA A 148 13.51 5.83 2.76
N ALA A 149 13.89 5.01 1.78
CA ALA A 149 14.64 5.47 0.60
C ALA A 149 13.82 6.39 -0.33
N ARG A 150 12.50 6.19 -0.42
CA ARG A 150 11.62 6.99 -1.28
C ARG A 150 10.93 8.15 -0.58
N TRP A 151 10.88 8.12 0.75
CA TRP A 151 10.12 9.02 1.60
C TRP A 151 10.05 10.46 1.06
N GLN A 152 8.83 10.97 0.91
CA GLN A 152 8.56 12.36 0.56
C GLN A 152 7.22 12.76 1.17
N PRO A 153 7.11 13.90 1.86
CA PRO A 153 5.88 14.27 2.54
C PRO A 153 4.74 14.50 1.54
N VAL A 154 3.53 14.11 1.93
CA VAL A 154 2.32 14.53 1.22
C VAL A 154 2.11 16.03 1.46
N PRO A 155 2.07 16.89 0.41
CA PRO A 155 1.96 18.33 0.62
C PRO A 155 0.69 18.71 1.38
N GLY A 156 0.79 19.58 2.38
CA GLY A 156 -0.34 20.02 3.19
C GLY A 156 -0.94 18.97 4.14
N ALA A 157 -0.47 17.71 4.10
CA ALA A 157 -0.91 16.69 5.04
C ALA A 157 -0.39 17.00 6.46
N GLY A 158 -1.24 16.74 7.44
CA GLY A 158 -0.98 16.97 8.85
C GLY A 158 -2.06 16.32 9.71
N PRO A 159 -2.21 16.73 10.97
CA PRO A 159 -3.32 16.29 11.80
C PRO A 159 -4.66 16.57 11.12
N LEU A 160 -5.60 15.64 11.25
CA LEU A 160 -6.98 15.84 10.83
C LEU A 160 -7.62 16.93 11.70
N THR A 161 -8.42 17.82 11.10
CA THR A 161 -9.10 18.91 11.82
C THR A 161 -10.55 19.11 11.37
N GLY A 162 -11.02 18.31 10.42
CA GLY A 162 -12.33 18.44 9.83
C GLY A 162 -13.44 17.73 10.61
N ARG A 163 -14.63 17.70 10.00
CA ARG A 163 -15.85 17.09 10.58
C ARG A 163 -16.51 16.09 9.64
N SER A 164 -15.94 15.86 8.46
CA SER A 164 -16.54 15.01 7.44
C SER A 164 -16.36 13.54 7.80
N GLY A 165 -17.41 12.74 7.59
CA GLY A 165 -17.25 11.28 7.48
C GLY A 165 -16.50 10.90 6.19
N VAL A 166 -16.08 9.64 6.08
CA VAL A 166 -15.25 9.15 4.97
C VAL A 166 -15.90 9.42 3.61
N VAL A 167 -17.18 9.09 3.45
CA VAL A 167 -17.89 9.24 2.17
C VAL A 167 -17.90 10.70 1.70
N ALA A 168 -18.24 11.63 2.60
CA ALA A 168 -18.29 13.05 2.30
C ALA A 168 -16.89 13.62 2.03
N ALA A 169 -15.89 13.18 2.80
CA ALA A 169 -14.50 13.60 2.62
C ALA A 169 -13.97 13.17 1.24
N LEU A 170 -14.15 11.92 0.83
CA LEU A 170 -13.71 11.42 -0.49
C LEU A 170 -14.40 12.12 -1.66
N ALA A 171 -15.70 12.38 -1.53
CA ALA A 171 -16.45 13.12 -2.55
C ALA A 171 -15.95 14.57 -2.72
N GLY A 172 -15.41 15.17 -1.66
CA GLY A 172 -14.87 16.52 -1.65
C GLY A 172 -13.40 16.64 -2.08
N VAL A 173 -12.72 15.55 -2.43
CA VAL A 173 -11.31 15.62 -2.86
C VAL A 173 -11.22 16.24 -4.27
N PRO A 174 -10.52 17.39 -4.45
CA PRO A 174 -10.36 18.01 -5.76
C PRO A 174 -9.49 17.14 -6.68
N ARG A 175 -9.69 17.24 -8.00
CA ARG A 175 -8.81 16.61 -9.01
C ARG A 175 -7.85 17.64 -9.58
N ILE A 176 -6.59 17.26 -9.81
CA ILE A 176 -5.69 18.12 -10.56
C ILE A 176 -6.14 18.18 -12.04
N PRO A 177 -6.08 19.35 -12.69
CA PRO A 177 -6.49 19.49 -14.09
C PRO A 177 -5.50 18.82 -15.04
N GLU A 178 -4.20 18.87 -14.70
CA GLU A 178 -3.13 18.33 -15.53
C GLU A 178 -2.53 17.07 -14.90
N GLN A 179 -2.70 15.94 -15.58
CA GLN A 179 -2.38 14.59 -15.10
C GLN A 179 -1.25 13.93 -15.91
N SER A 180 -0.32 14.68 -16.52
CA SER A 180 0.93 14.13 -17.07
C SER A 180 1.96 13.81 -15.99
N GLY A 181 2.93 12.96 -16.33
CA GLY A 181 4.04 12.58 -15.46
C GLY A 181 3.67 11.51 -14.43
N GLY A 182 4.68 11.10 -13.65
CA GLY A 182 4.56 10.12 -12.59
C GLY A 182 4.01 10.72 -11.30
N ILE A 183 3.93 9.89 -10.26
CA ILE A 183 3.33 10.30 -8.98
C ILE A 183 4.07 11.47 -8.35
N ARG A 184 5.41 11.52 -8.48
CA ARG A 184 6.22 12.58 -7.89
C ARG A 184 5.87 13.94 -8.48
N GLU A 185 5.82 14.03 -9.81
CA GLU A 185 5.50 15.26 -10.54
C GLU A 185 4.05 15.71 -10.28
N ARG A 186 3.12 14.76 -10.13
CA ARG A 186 1.72 15.11 -9.85
C ARG A 186 1.51 15.55 -8.41
N LEU A 187 2.16 14.89 -7.43
CA LEU A 187 2.07 15.29 -6.03
C LEU A 187 2.63 16.71 -5.83
N SER A 188 3.69 17.11 -6.55
CA SER A 188 4.23 18.46 -6.46
C SER A 188 3.28 19.57 -6.96
N ARG A 189 2.18 19.22 -7.64
CA ARG A 189 1.14 20.16 -8.10
C ARG A 189 0.04 20.38 -7.05
N LEU A 190 -0.07 19.52 -6.04
CA LEU A 190 -1.13 19.62 -5.02
C LEU A 190 -1.13 20.95 -4.24
N PRO A 191 0.02 21.59 -3.90
CA PRO A 191 0.00 22.90 -3.26
C PRO A 191 -0.73 24.00 -4.04
N ASP A 192 -0.80 23.88 -5.37
CA ASP A 192 -1.42 24.88 -6.24
C ASP A 192 -2.92 24.63 -6.47
N VAL A 193 -3.47 23.54 -5.90
CA VAL A 193 -4.89 23.20 -6.00
C VAL A 193 -5.67 23.94 -4.90
N PRO A 194 -6.58 24.88 -5.23
CA PRO A 194 -7.18 25.78 -4.24
C PRO A 194 -7.82 25.08 -3.03
N ASP A 195 -8.59 24.00 -3.27
CA ASP A 195 -9.33 23.30 -2.20
C ASP A 195 -8.53 22.19 -1.52
N TRP A 196 -7.28 21.96 -1.94
CA TRP A 196 -6.48 20.82 -1.45
C TRP A 196 -6.19 20.87 0.06
N PRO A 197 -5.74 22.00 0.67
CA PRO A 197 -5.49 22.05 2.10
C PRO A 197 -6.73 21.73 2.94
N GLY A 198 -7.90 22.20 2.51
CA GLY A 198 -9.17 21.88 3.17
C GLY A 198 -9.54 20.41 3.03
N ALA A 199 -9.40 19.84 1.83
CA ALA A 199 -9.73 18.45 1.55
C ALA A 199 -8.84 17.47 2.34
N VAL A 200 -7.52 17.68 2.36
CA VAL A 200 -6.59 16.76 3.05
C VAL A 200 -6.76 16.79 4.58
N ALA A 201 -7.31 17.86 5.15
CA ALA A 201 -7.64 17.95 6.58
C ALA A 201 -9.11 17.62 6.92
N ALA A 202 -9.97 17.38 5.91
CA ALA A 202 -11.43 17.37 6.06
C ALA A 202 -12.01 16.21 6.87
N LEU A 203 -11.32 15.05 6.90
CA LEU A 203 -11.79 13.87 7.60
C LEU A 203 -11.86 14.14 9.11
N ARG A 204 -12.91 13.66 9.79
CA ARG A 204 -13.01 13.74 11.25
C ARG A 204 -11.88 12.91 11.90
N PRO A 205 -11.13 13.46 12.86
CA PRO A 205 -10.19 12.67 13.65
C PRO A 205 -10.92 11.55 14.42
N PRO A 206 -10.37 10.33 14.50
CA PRO A 206 -10.96 9.30 15.34
C PRO A 206 -10.70 9.59 16.83
N ASP A 207 -11.71 9.40 17.69
CA ASP A 207 -11.65 9.64 19.13
C ASP A 207 -10.98 8.49 19.92
N GLY A 208 -10.51 7.44 19.24
CA GLY A 208 -9.78 6.34 19.85
C GLY A 208 -9.59 5.14 18.91
N PRO A 209 -8.96 4.05 19.41
CA PRO A 209 -8.60 2.89 18.59
C PRO A 209 -9.79 2.27 17.83
N ALA A 210 -10.91 2.06 18.52
CA ALA A 210 -12.10 1.46 17.90
C ALA A 210 -12.70 2.33 16.79
N GLU A 211 -12.65 3.67 16.92
CA GLU A 211 -13.08 4.55 15.83
C GLU A 211 -12.06 4.57 14.70
N ALA A 212 -10.76 4.57 15.00
CA ALA A 212 -9.72 4.52 13.98
C ALA A 212 -9.84 3.27 13.08
N GLU A 213 -10.09 2.10 13.67
CA GLU A 213 -10.34 0.86 12.93
C GLU A 213 -11.60 0.96 12.05
N ARG A 214 -12.71 1.50 12.59
CA ARG A 214 -13.93 1.73 11.82
C ARG A 214 -13.72 2.70 10.66
N THR A 215 -13.02 3.81 10.89
CA THR A 215 -12.72 4.82 9.87
C THR A 215 -11.89 4.23 8.74
N LEU A 216 -10.86 3.44 9.03
CA LEU A 216 -10.07 2.77 7.98
C LEU A 216 -10.89 1.71 7.24
N THR A 217 -11.71 0.94 7.95
CA THR A 217 -12.61 -0.03 7.32
C THR A 217 -13.56 0.65 6.34
N GLU A 218 -14.17 1.77 6.74
CA GLU A 218 -15.03 2.58 5.88
C GLU A 218 -14.24 3.18 4.71
N LEU A 219 -13.01 3.65 4.94
CA LEU A 219 -12.14 4.21 3.90
C LEU A 219 -11.77 3.18 2.82
N VAL A 220 -11.38 1.97 3.22
CA VAL A 220 -11.08 0.87 2.29
C VAL A 220 -12.32 0.49 1.50
N HIS A 221 -13.46 0.32 2.17
CA HIS A 221 -14.73 -0.03 1.53
C HIS A 221 -15.15 1.03 0.50
N ARG A 222 -15.18 2.31 0.90
CA ARG A 222 -15.56 3.41 0.02
C ARG A 222 -14.59 3.56 -1.15
N ALA A 223 -13.28 3.48 -0.92
CA ALA A 223 -12.27 3.54 -1.98
C ALA A 223 -12.44 2.39 -2.99
N GLY A 224 -12.80 1.18 -2.53
CA GLY A 224 -13.12 0.05 -3.41
C GLY A 224 -14.35 0.31 -4.29
N LEU A 225 -15.39 0.95 -3.74
CA LEU A 225 -16.55 1.38 -4.54
C LEU A 225 -16.22 2.54 -5.49
N ASP A 226 -15.34 3.46 -5.11
CA ASP A 226 -14.86 4.52 -5.99
C ASP A 226 -13.99 4.00 -7.14
N TYR A 227 -13.25 2.91 -6.93
CA TYR A 227 -12.50 2.25 -7.98
C TYR A 227 -13.41 1.82 -9.16
N LEU A 228 -14.64 1.36 -8.87
CA LEU A 228 -15.62 1.02 -9.92
C LEU A 228 -16.00 2.22 -10.80
N ARG A 229 -15.92 3.43 -10.26
CA ARG A 229 -16.36 4.67 -10.94
C ARG A 229 -15.21 5.38 -11.64
N PHE A 230 -14.01 5.30 -11.07
CA PHE A 230 -12.86 6.11 -11.46
C PHE A 230 -11.68 5.29 -11.99
N GLY A 231 -11.66 3.97 -11.74
CA GLY A 231 -10.55 3.08 -12.10
C GLY A 231 -10.14 3.16 -13.57
N HIS A 232 -11.08 3.39 -14.48
CA HIS A 232 -10.80 3.53 -15.92
C HIS A 232 -9.82 4.66 -16.29
N GLY A 233 -9.67 5.70 -15.44
CA GLY A 233 -8.75 6.80 -15.74
C GLY A 233 -7.28 6.43 -15.55
N ASN A 234 -6.98 5.65 -14.52
CA ASN A 234 -5.65 5.08 -14.29
C ASN A 234 -5.76 3.80 -13.45
N PRO A 235 -6.00 2.64 -14.08
CA PRO A 235 -6.43 1.44 -13.38
C PRO A 235 -5.38 0.90 -12.42
N VAL A 236 -4.10 1.01 -12.78
CA VAL A 236 -2.96 0.59 -11.97
C VAL A 236 -2.84 1.48 -10.73
N MET A 237 -2.75 2.80 -10.92
CA MET A 237 -2.46 3.71 -9.81
C MET A 237 -3.63 3.86 -8.83
N LEU A 238 -4.87 3.75 -9.31
CA LEU A 238 -6.04 3.86 -8.43
C LEU A 238 -6.25 2.64 -7.52
N VAL A 239 -5.60 1.50 -7.78
CA VAL A 239 -5.56 0.39 -6.80
C VAL A 239 -4.94 0.85 -5.48
N HIS A 240 -3.96 1.77 -5.55
CA HIS A 240 -3.23 2.25 -4.38
C HIS A 240 -4.09 3.07 -3.41
N ALA A 241 -5.17 3.68 -3.89
CA ALA A 241 -6.15 4.36 -3.04
C ALA A 241 -6.90 3.39 -2.13
N VAL A 242 -6.98 2.11 -2.51
CA VAL A 242 -7.60 1.01 -1.74
C VAL A 242 -6.54 0.28 -0.91
N THR A 243 -5.42 -0.12 -1.50
CA THR A 243 -4.46 -1.01 -0.83
C THR A 243 -3.62 -0.31 0.25
N ALA A 244 -3.37 1.00 0.13
CA ALA A 244 -2.65 1.75 1.16
C ALA A 244 -3.41 1.82 2.50
N PRO A 245 -4.70 2.25 2.56
CA PRO A 245 -5.45 2.22 3.81
C PRO A 245 -5.68 0.79 4.33
N THR A 246 -5.78 -0.22 3.45
CA THR A 246 -5.83 -1.63 3.88
C THR A 246 -4.54 -2.05 4.61
N ALA A 247 -3.38 -1.67 4.08
CA ALA A 247 -2.10 -1.99 4.71
C ALA A 247 -1.93 -1.30 6.08
N VAL A 248 -2.42 -0.07 6.21
CA VAL A 248 -2.45 0.64 7.51
C VAL A 248 -3.38 -0.09 8.49
N LEU A 249 -4.60 -0.44 8.06
CA LEU A 249 -5.56 -1.18 8.88
C LEU A 249 -4.97 -2.50 9.42
N ARG A 250 -4.33 -3.28 8.54
CA ARG A 250 -3.64 -4.54 8.91
C ARG A 250 -2.49 -4.34 9.89
N THR A 251 -1.91 -3.14 9.94
CA THR A 251 -0.75 -2.85 10.79
C THR A 251 -1.16 -2.38 12.19
N LEU A 252 -2.35 -1.78 12.36
CA LEU A 252 -2.80 -1.20 13.63
C LEU A 252 -2.62 -2.14 14.86
N PRO A 253 -2.97 -3.44 14.80
CA PRO A 253 -2.84 -4.33 15.96
C PRO A 253 -1.39 -4.56 16.44
N ALA A 254 -0.39 -4.23 15.61
CA ALA A 254 1.03 -4.34 15.96
C ALA A 254 1.62 -3.06 16.55
N LEU A 255 0.84 -1.97 16.62
CA LEU A 255 1.27 -0.64 17.04
C LEU A 255 0.72 -0.27 18.42
N ASP A 256 1.40 0.65 19.08
CA ASP A 256 0.84 1.35 20.25
C ASP A 256 -0.47 2.07 19.85
N PRO A 257 -1.55 1.95 20.65
CA PRO A 257 -2.82 2.65 20.41
C PRO A 257 -2.70 4.16 20.14
N ALA A 258 -1.71 4.84 20.72
CA ALA A 258 -1.46 6.26 20.48
C ALA A 258 -1.08 6.57 19.02
N LEU A 259 -0.60 5.58 18.26
CA LEU A 259 -0.26 5.72 16.84
C LEU A 259 -1.44 5.51 15.89
N TRP A 260 -2.60 5.08 16.38
CA TRP A 260 -3.73 4.74 15.51
C TRP A 260 -4.34 5.97 14.83
N ALA A 261 -4.60 7.06 15.57
CA ALA A 261 -5.12 8.29 14.99
C ALA A 261 -4.15 8.93 13.97
N PRO A 262 -2.83 9.05 14.23
CA PRO A 262 -1.86 9.45 13.22
C PRO A 262 -1.83 8.54 11.98
N SER A 263 -2.05 7.23 12.17
CA SER A 263 -2.11 6.28 11.07
C SER A 263 -3.33 6.48 10.18
N VAL A 264 -4.49 6.82 10.77
CA VAL A 264 -5.69 7.21 10.02
C VAL A 264 -5.44 8.48 9.20
N ALA A 265 -4.83 9.50 9.81
CA ALA A 265 -4.50 10.74 9.10
C ALA A 265 -3.58 10.49 7.90
N ALA A 266 -2.56 9.66 8.07
CA ALA A 266 -1.66 9.30 6.98
C ALA A 266 -2.37 8.50 5.89
N ALA A 267 -3.15 7.46 6.24
CA ALA A 267 -3.92 6.67 5.29
C ALA A 267 -4.89 7.53 4.48
N TRP A 268 -5.62 8.44 5.15
CA TRP A 268 -6.47 9.44 4.52
C TRP A 268 -5.69 10.29 3.52
N SER A 269 -4.55 10.87 3.92
CA SER A 269 -3.75 11.72 3.05
C SER A 269 -3.25 10.98 1.80
N ALA A 270 -2.87 9.71 1.94
CA ALA A 270 -2.44 8.86 0.83
C ALA A 270 -3.59 8.61 -0.14
N THR A 271 -4.75 8.19 0.37
CA THR A 271 -5.95 7.95 -0.45
C THR A 271 -6.37 9.24 -1.16
N ALA A 272 -6.52 10.35 -0.44
CA ALA A 272 -6.89 11.64 -1.01
C ALA A 272 -5.90 12.12 -2.09
N ALA A 273 -4.59 11.99 -1.86
CA ALA A 273 -3.57 12.39 -2.82
C ALA A 273 -3.62 11.53 -4.10
N VAL A 274 -3.69 10.20 -3.96
CA VAL A 274 -3.81 9.29 -5.11
C VAL A 274 -5.09 9.56 -5.89
N THR A 275 -6.23 9.75 -5.20
CA THR A 275 -7.48 10.07 -5.88
C THR A 275 -7.40 11.44 -6.57
N SER A 276 -6.83 12.46 -5.94
CA SER A 276 -6.67 13.80 -6.54
C SER A 276 -5.86 13.79 -7.83
N VAL A 277 -4.77 13.01 -7.86
CA VAL A 277 -3.80 13.06 -8.97
C VAL A 277 -4.07 12.04 -10.08
N TYR A 278 -4.92 11.03 -9.86
CA TYR A 278 -5.17 9.95 -10.83
C TYR A 278 -6.64 9.72 -11.19
N ALA A 279 -7.60 10.13 -10.36
CA ALA A 279 -9.00 9.93 -10.73
C ALA A 279 -9.41 10.97 -11.79
N PRO A 280 -10.18 10.55 -12.81
CA PRO A 280 -10.74 11.49 -13.78
C PRO A 280 -11.77 12.41 -13.12
N PRO A 281 -12.06 13.59 -13.70
CA PRO A 281 -13.03 14.53 -13.15
C PRO A 281 -14.47 13.99 -13.21
N ALA A 282 -14.77 13.12 -14.17
CA ALA A 282 -16.07 12.50 -14.35
C ALA A 282 -16.05 11.03 -13.92
N ALA A 283 -17.10 10.60 -13.21
CA ALA A 283 -17.33 9.20 -12.91
C ALA A 283 -17.86 8.47 -14.16
N ALA A 284 -17.39 7.24 -14.40
CA ALA A 284 -17.99 6.35 -15.39
C ALA A 284 -19.28 5.71 -14.85
N ALA A 285 -20.08 5.19 -15.78
CA ALA A 285 -21.18 4.28 -15.45
C ALA A 285 -20.63 3.01 -14.76
N PRO A 286 -21.44 2.34 -13.91
CA PRO A 286 -21.04 1.09 -13.29
C PRO A 286 -20.58 0.06 -14.33
N PRO A 287 -19.47 -0.66 -14.09
CA PRO A 287 -18.93 -1.59 -15.07
C PRO A 287 -19.77 -2.85 -15.18
N ALA A 288 -19.83 -3.43 -16.38
CA ALA A 288 -20.45 -4.73 -16.62
C ALA A 288 -19.47 -5.86 -16.28
N VAL A 289 -19.41 -6.21 -14.99
CA VAL A 289 -18.61 -7.33 -14.48
C VAL A 289 -19.54 -8.34 -13.83
N THR A 290 -19.46 -9.61 -14.26
CA THR A 290 -20.25 -10.68 -13.64
C THR A 290 -19.87 -10.85 -12.17
N PRO A 291 -20.80 -10.62 -11.23
CA PRO A 291 -20.53 -10.82 -9.81
C PRO A 291 -20.22 -12.29 -9.53
N VAL A 292 -19.25 -12.53 -8.65
CA VAL A 292 -18.87 -13.87 -8.21
C VAL A 292 -18.59 -13.88 -6.71
N GLY A 293 -18.68 -15.07 -6.11
CA GLY A 293 -18.39 -15.24 -4.69
C GLY A 293 -16.91 -15.02 -4.34
N PRO A 294 -16.59 -14.76 -3.05
CA PRO A 294 -15.25 -14.39 -2.59
C PRO A 294 -14.11 -15.29 -3.09
N ALA A 295 -14.27 -16.61 -3.01
CA ALA A 295 -13.23 -17.56 -3.45
C ALA A 295 -12.93 -17.44 -4.95
N GLU A 296 -13.95 -17.24 -5.78
CA GLU A 296 -13.78 -17.10 -7.23
C GLU A 296 -13.22 -15.73 -7.62
N VAL A 297 -13.46 -14.67 -6.83
CA VAL A 297 -12.80 -13.35 -7.02
C VAL A 297 -11.29 -13.52 -6.98
N PHE A 298 -10.76 -14.14 -5.92
CA PHE A 298 -9.32 -14.31 -5.79
C PHE A 298 -8.78 -15.31 -6.82
N ALA A 299 -9.49 -16.40 -7.08
CA ALA A 299 -9.07 -17.38 -8.06
C ALA A 299 -8.94 -16.77 -9.48
N ARG A 300 -9.79 -15.81 -9.84
CA ARG A 300 -9.66 -15.02 -11.09
C ARG A 300 -8.42 -14.13 -11.07
N ALA A 301 -8.19 -13.40 -9.98
CA ALA A 301 -7.01 -12.54 -9.83
C ALA A 301 -5.70 -13.36 -9.91
N ALA A 302 -5.65 -14.51 -9.24
CA ALA A 302 -4.50 -15.43 -9.28
C ALA A 302 -4.30 -16.10 -10.65
N ARG A 303 -5.37 -16.26 -11.45
CA ARG A 303 -5.26 -16.69 -12.86
C ARG A 303 -4.77 -15.58 -13.78
N HIS A 304 -5.21 -14.34 -13.54
CA HIS A 304 -4.75 -13.16 -14.27
C HIS A 304 -3.27 -12.89 -14.04
N GLY A 305 -2.81 -13.01 -12.79
CA GLY A 305 -1.40 -12.90 -12.44
C GLY A 305 -0.83 -11.48 -12.44
N ASP A 306 -1.64 -10.44 -12.67
CA ASP A 306 -1.18 -9.07 -12.47
C ASP A 306 -1.15 -8.75 -10.97
N ALA A 307 -0.04 -8.16 -10.50
CA ALA A 307 0.17 -7.91 -9.08
C ALA A 307 -0.80 -6.86 -8.50
N HIS A 308 -1.27 -5.89 -9.29
CA HIS A 308 -2.26 -4.91 -8.87
C HIS A 308 -3.63 -5.55 -8.74
N VAL A 309 -4.02 -6.39 -9.70
CA VAL A 309 -5.28 -7.16 -9.64
C VAL A 309 -5.30 -8.09 -8.43
N VAL A 310 -4.19 -8.80 -8.16
CA VAL A 310 -4.03 -9.67 -6.98
C VAL A 310 -4.15 -8.89 -5.67
N LYS A 311 -3.42 -7.77 -5.53
CA LYS A 311 -3.49 -6.92 -4.33
C LYS A 311 -4.88 -6.31 -4.12
N LEU A 312 -5.54 -5.87 -5.20
CA LEU A 312 -6.90 -5.33 -5.10
C LEU A 312 -7.88 -6.42 -4.66
N ALA A 313 -7.79 -7.62 -5.25
CA ALA A 313 -8.61 -8.77 -4.84
C ALA A 313 -8.44 -9.08 -3.35
N ASP A 314 -7.21 -9.14 -2.86
CA ASP A 314 -6.90 -9.33 -1.44
C ASP A 314 -7.52 -8.23 -0.55
N ALA A 315 -7.41 -6.96 -0.95
CA ALA A 315 -7.94 -5.83 -0.18
C ALA A 315 -9.48 -5.79 -0.13
N VAL A 316 -10.15 -6.06 -1.27
CA VAL A 316 -11.62 -6.01 -1.32
C VAL A 316 -12.27 -7.21 -0.63
N LEU A 317 -11.55 -8.33 -0.48
CA LEU A 317 -12.00 -9.47 0.33
C LEU A 317 -12.04 -9.12 1.82
N ASP A 318 -11.03 -8.42 2.33
CA ASP A 318 -11.05 -7.90 3.71
C ASP A 318 -12.21 -6.92 3.91
N ALA A 319 -12.42 -6.00 2.95
CA ALA A 319 -13.52 -5.04 2.99
C ALA A 319 -14.90 -5.74 2.97
N HIS A 320 -15.05 -6.77 2.12
CA HIS A 320 -16.27 -7.56 2.05
C HIS A 320 -16.51 -8.32 3.36
N ALA A 321 -15.49 -8.96 3.93
CA ALA A 321 -15.60 -9.67 5.20
C ALA A 321 -16.02 -8.74 6.36
N ALA A 322 -15.52 -7.50 6.37
CA ALA A 322 -15.85 -6.53 7.41
C ALA A 322 -17.25 -5.89 7.25
N THR A 323 -17.76 -5.75 6.02
CA THR A 323 -18.97 -4.96 5.74
C THR A 323 -20.17 -5.77 5.23
N GLY A 324 -19.94 -6.98 4.71
CA GLY A 324 -20.94 -7.79 4.02
C GLY A 324 -21.33 -7.27 2.62
N ASP A 325 -20.78 -6.16 2.16
CA ASP A 325 -21.16 -5.55 0.88
C ASP A 325 -20.50 -6.28 -0.30
N ALA A 326 -21.28 -7.05 -1.06
CA ALA A 326 -20.78 -7.79 -2.21
C ALA A 326 -20.35 -6.87 -3.39
N ARG A 327 -20.75 -5.60 -3.41
CA ARG A 327 -20.39 -4.68 -4.51
C ARG A 327 -18.90 -4.42 -4.58
N VAL A 328 -18.19 -4.43 -3.44
CA VAL A 328 -16.74 -4.19 -3.40
C VAL A 328 -15.95 -5.29 -4.12
N LEU A 329 -16.48 -6.52 -4.15
CA LEU A 329 -15.87 -7.66 -4.85
C LEU A 329 -15.79 -7.45 -6.37
N VAL A 330 -16.70 -6.65 -6.93
CA VAL A 330 -16.74 -6.33 -8.36
C VAL A 330 -15.48 -5.57 -8.79
N ALA A 331 -14.85 -4.82 -7.88
CA ALA A 331 -13.70 -3.98 -8.21
C ALA A 331 -12.49 -4.80 -8.70
N ALA A 332 -12.24 -5.98 -8.13
CA ALA A 332 -11.17 -6.87 -8.57
C ALA A 332 -11.41 -7.42 -9.99
N GLY A 333 -12.65 -7.81 -10.30
CA GLY A 333 -13.03 -8.23 -11.64
C GLY A 333 -12.93 -7.10 -12.66
N TYR A 334 -13.27 -5.88 -12.26
CA TYR A 334 -13.13 -4.69 -13.11
C TYR A 334 -11.67 -4.33 -13.36
N ALA A 335 -10.81 -4.38 -12.33
CA ALA A 335 -9.37 -4.16 -12.50
C ALA A 335 -8.77 -5.12 -13.53
N GLY A 336 -9.14 -6.41 -13.48
CA GLY A 336 -8.70 -7.40 -14.46
C GLY A 336 -9.29 -7.25 -15.87
N GLN A 337 -10.23 -6.32 -16.10
CA GLN A 337 -10.65 -5.93 -17.45
C GLN A 337 -9.87 -4.71 -17.97
N LEU A 338 -9.33 -3.89 -17.06
CA LEU A 338 -8.68 -2.62 -17.39
C LEU A 338 -7.15 -2.73 -17.52
N ILE A 339 -6.54 -3.75 -16.90
CA ILE A 339 -5.08 -4.00 -16.85
C ILE A 339 -4.77 -5.20 -17.74
#